data_AF-A0A4V6C946-F1
#
_entry.id   AF-A0A4V6C946-F1
#
_cell.length_a   1.000
_cell.length_b   1.000
_cell.length_c   1.000
_cell.angle_alpha   90.00
_cell.angle_beta   90.00
_cell.angle_gamma   90.00
#
_symmetry.space_group_name_H-M   'P 1'
#
loop_
_entity.id
_entity.type
_entity.pdbx_description
1 polymer ?
#
loop_
_entity_poly.entity_id
_entity_poly.type
_entity_poly.pdbx_seq_one_letter_code
_entity_poly.pdbx_strand_id
1 'polypeptide(L)'
;AANIRPVARQVEGMFVQMMLKSMREALPKDGVFSSDSTRLYTSMYDQQIAQQMTAGKGLGLAEMMVKQMTEGQAQPADDAPQ
;
A
#
# COMPACT_ATOMS: atom_id res chain seq x y z
N ALA A 1 7.50 9.70 -18.47
CA ALA A 1 7.68 8.86 -17.27
C ALA A 1 7.55 9.60 -15.92
N ALA A 2 7.49 10.94 -15.85
CA ALA A 2 7.60 11.68 -14.57
C ALA A 2 6.42 11.58 -13.58
N ASN A 3 5.20 11.21 -14.03
CA ASN A 3 4.00 11.17 -13.16
C ASN A 3 3.60 9.79 -12.61
N ILE A 4 4.35 8.72 -12.93
CA ILE A 4 3.92 7.35 -12.58
C ILE A 4 4.26 7.02 -11.13
N ARG A 5 5.41 7.49 -10.61
CA ARG A 5 5.83 7.25 -9.22
C ARG A 5 4.87 7.87 -8.18
N PRO A 6 4.42 9.14 -8.31
CA PRO A 6 3.49 9.73 -7.34
C PRO A 6 2.13 9.01 -7.33
N VAL A 7 1.62 8.63 -8.51
CA VAL A 7 0.35 7.89 -8.63
C VAL A 7 0.48 6.48 -8.05
N ALA A 8 1.58 5.78 -8.34
CA ALA A 8 1.83 4.44 -7.77
C ALA A 8 1.91 4.47 -6.24
N ARG A 9 2.49 5.52 -5.64
CA ARG A 9 2.49 5.72 -4.17
C ARG A 9 1.08 5.95 -3.60
N GLN A 10 0.23 6.69 -4.31
CA GLN A 10 -1.17 6.88 -3.88
C GLN A 10 -1.95 5.56 -3.94
N VAL A 11 -1.75 4.75 -4.98
CA VAL A 11 -2.37 3.42 -5.11
C VAL A 11 -1.87 2.47 -4.03
N GLU A 12 -0.56 2.46 -3.74
CA GLU A 12 0.00 1.70 -2.61
C GLU A 12 -0.65 2.13 -1.29
N GLY A 13 -0.81 3.43 -1.04
CA GLY A 13 -1.50 3.93 0.15
C GLY A 13 -2.93 3.42 0.29
N MET A 14 -3.71 3.45 -0.80
CA MET A 14 -5.07 2.89 -0.81
C MET A 14 -5.08 1.38 -0.57
N PHE A 15 -4.13 0.65 -1.14
CA PHE A 15 -4.01 -0.79 -0.95
C PHE A 15 -3.68 -1.15 0.50
N VAL A 16 -2.73 -0.45 1.12
CA VAL A 16 -2.40 -0.63 2.54
C VAL A 16 -3.61 -0.35 3.43
N GLN A 17 -4.38 0.70 3.13
CA GLN A 17 -5.60 1.01 3.86
C GLN A 17 -6.64 -0.13 3.74
N MET A 18 -6.84 -0.69 2.55
CA MET A 18 -7.74 -1.84 2.34
C MET A 18 -7.24 -3.10 3.06
N MET A 19 -5.92 -3.34 3.05
CA MET A 19 -5.31 -4.47 3.76
C MET A 19 -5.53 -4.36 5.26
N LEU A 20 -5.20 -3.21 5.87
CA LEU A 20 -5.38 -2.97 7.31
C LEU A 20 -6.84 -3.09 7.73
N LYS A 21 -7.76 -2.56 6.91
CA LYS A 21 -9.21 -2.69 7.15
C LYS A 21 -9.63 -4.17 7.13
N SER A 22 -9.21 -4.93 6.12
CA SER A 22 -9.55 -6.35 5.98
C SER A 22 -8.98 -7.18 7.14
N MET A 23 -7.74 -6.91 7.56
CA MET A 23 -7.13 -7.55 8.73
C MET A 23 -7.94 -7.28 10.00
N ARG A 24 -8.44 -6.04 10.18
CA ARG A 24 -9.26 -5.67 11.34
C ARG A 24 -10.66 -6.30 11.30
N GLU A 25 -11.26 -6.41 10.12
CA GLU A 25 -12.55 -7.09 9.95
C GLU A 25 -12.45 -8.60 10.22
N ALA A 26 -11.29 -9.21 9.96
CA ALA A 26 -11.01 -10.61 10.24
C ALA A 26 -10.72 -10.91 11.73
N LEU A 27 -10.46 -9.89 12.55
CA LEU A 27 -10.29 -10.09 14.00
C LEU A 27 -11.66 -10.34 14.67
N PRO A 28 -11.76 -11.32 15.59
CA PRO A 28 -12.97 -11.53 16.37
C PRO A 28 -13.35 -10.24 17.12
N LYS A 29 -14.58 -9.75 16.92
CA LYS A 29 -15.05 -8.50 17.53
C LYS A 29 -15.33 -8.64 19.03
N ASP A 30 -15.41 -9.87 19.53
CA ASP A 30 -15.94 -10.19 20.85
C ASP A 30 -14.89 -10.91 21.70
N GLY A 31 -14.00 -10.12 22.29
CA GLY A 31 -13.15 -10.56 23.41
C GLY A 31 -13.51 -9.79 24.67
N VAL A 32 -13.46 -10.43 25.84
CA VAL A 32 -13.80 -9.83 27.15
C VAL A 32 -12.96 -8.58 27.49
N PHE A 33 -11.86 -8.34 26.76
CA PHE A 33 -10.99 -7.15 26.83
C PHE A 33 -11.33 -6.03 25.82
N SER A 34 -12.32 -6.23 24.95
CA SER A 34 -12.72 -5.31 23.88
C SER A 34 -13.76 -4.29 24.37
N SER A 35 -13.33 -3.39 25.26
CA SER A 35 -14.12 -2.20 25.60
C SER A 35 -14.06 -1.15 24.48
N ASP A 36 -15.03 -0.24 24.41
CA ASP A 36 -14.99 0.90 23.48
C ASP A 36 -13.74 1.76 23.66
N SER A 37 -13.26 1.89 24.90
CA SER A 37 -12.02 2.59 25.22
C SER A 37 -10.79 1.88 24.66
N THR A 38 -10.74 0.54 24.74
CA THR A 38 -9.68 -0.26 24.12
C THR A 38 -9.68 -0.08 22.60
N ARG A 39 -10.86 -0.11 21.97
CA ARG A 39 -11.01 0.11 20.52
C ARG A 39 -10.51 1.48 20.10
N LEU A 40 -10.82 2.52 20.87
CA LEU A 40 -10.35 3.89 20.58
C LEU A 40 -8.83 3.98 20.65
N TYR A 41 -8.21 3.48 21.73
CA TYR A 41 -6.74 3.49 21.88
C TYR A 41 -6.05 2.67 20.79
N THR A 42 -6.54 1.47 20.48
CA THR A 42 -6.01 0.65 19.37
C THR A 42 -6.20 1.35 18.02
N SER A 43 -7.30 2.09 17.81
CA SER A 43 -7.51 2.84 16.57
C SER A 43 -6.50 3.98 16.41
N MET A 44 -6.19 4.71 17.49
CA MET A 44 -5.19 5.79 17.47
C MET A 44 -3.78 5.23 17.26
N TYR A 45 -3.46 4.11 17.91
CA TYR A 45 -2.18 3.42 17.76
C TYR A 45 -1.97 2.91 16.32
N ASP A 46 -2.97 2.26 15.75
CA ASP A 46 -2.89 1.73 14.39
C ASP A 46 -2.83 2.87 13.35
N GLN A 47 -3.48 4.01 13.60
CA GLN A 47 -3.34 5.21 12.76
C GLN A 47 -1.89 5.71 12.74
N GLN A 48 -1.23 5.77 13.89
CA GLN A 48 0.17 6.18 13.98
C GLN A 48 1.09 5.19 13.28
N ILE A 49 0.85 3.88 13.44
CA ILE A 49 1.61 2.83 12.73
C ILE A 49 1.41 2.95 11.23
N ALA A 50 0.17 3.11 10.76
CA ALA A 50 -0.12 3.24 9.34
C ALA A 50 0.57 4.47 8.71
N GLN A 51 0.62 5.59 9.44
CA GLN A 51 1.38 6.78 9.02
C GLN A 51 2.88 6.50 8.96
N GLN A 52 3.45 5.80 9.94
CA GLN A 52 4.88 5.47 9.95
C GLN A 52 5.25 4.46 8.85
N MET A 53 4.41 3.45 8.60
CA MET A 53 4.62 2.44 7.56
C MET A 53 4.58 3.05 6.15
N THR A 54 3.78 4.10 5.95
CA THR A 54 3.62 4.76 4.65
C THR A 54 4.56 5.96 4.45
N ALA A 55 4.98 6.64 5.52
CA ALA A 55 5.88 7.80 5.46
C ALA A 55 7.33 7.45 5.09
N GLY A 56 7.75 6.19 5.29
CA GLY A 56 9.08 5.70 4.94
C GLY A 56 9.19 5.21 3.50
N LYS A 57 9.81 4.04 3.30
CA LYS A 57 9.96 3.40 1.98
C LYS A 57 8.64 2.84 1.41
N GLY A 58 7.55 2.84 2.19
CA GLY A 58 6.33 2.10 1.87
C GLY A 58 6.55 0.59 1.95
N LEU A 59 5.60 -0.19 1.44
CA LEU A 59 5.74 -1.65 1.30
C LEU A 59 6.57 -2.03 0.06
N GLY A 60 6.90 -1.05 -0.79
CA GLY A 60 7.65 -1.24 -2.03
C GLY A 60 6.77 -1.62 -3.22
N LEU A 61 5.45 -1.63 -3.06
CA LEU A 61 4.50 -1.95 -4.12
C LEU A 61 4.50 -0.86 -5.21
N ALA A 62 4.64 0.41 -4.83
CA ALA A 62 4.72 1.50 -5.79
C ALA A 62 5.95 1.37 -6.72
N GLU A 63 7.10 0.98 -6.16
CA GLU A 63 8.32 0.76 -6.94
C GLU A 63 8.20 -0.47 -7.84
N MET A 64 7.50 -1.52 -7.38
CA MET A 64 7.22 -2.70 -8.22
C MET A 64 6.29 -2.37 -9.38
N MET A 65 5.25 -1.56 -9.16
CA MET A 65 4.34 -1.08 -10.22
C MET A 65 5.09 -0.22 -11.24
N VAL A 66 5.91 0.72 -10.77
CA VAL A 66 6.75 1.55 -11.65
C VAL A 66 7.70 0.67 -12.44
N LYS A 67 8.36 -0.30 -11.80
CA LYS A 67 9.27 -1.24 -12.45
C LYS A 67 8.57 -2.02 -13.57
N GLN A 68 7.43 -2.66 -13.30
CA GLN A 68 6.69 -3.41 -14.31
C GLN A 68 6.19 -2.54 -15.47
N MET A 69 5.72 -1.32 -15.19
CA MET A 69 5.27 -0.41 -16.24
C MET A 69 6.42 0.14 -17.09
N THR A 70 7.62 0.27 -16.52
CA THR A 70 8.81 0.75 -17.26
C THR A 70 9.46 -0.40 -18.05
N GLU A 71 9.50 -1.61 -17.50
CA GLU A 71 9.97 -2.83 -18.18
C GLU A 71 9.03 -3.27 -19.30
N GLY A 72 7.71 -3.12 -19.12
CA GLY A 72 6.72 -3.36 -20.17
C GLY A 72 6.74 -2.32 -21.31
N GLN A 73 7.40 -1.18 -21.10
CA GLN A 73 7.60 -0.15 -22.14
C GLN A 73 8.91 -0.35 -22.91
N ALA A 74 9.79 -1.22 -22.44
CA ALA A 74 11.01 -1.64 -23.11
C ALA A 74 10.76 -2.91 -23.93
N GLN A 75 9.94 -2.80 -24.97
CA GLN A 75 9.98 -3.74 -26.10
C GLN A 75 10.71 -3.06 -27.27
N PRO A 76 11.60 -3.80 -27.96
CA PRO A 76 12.70 -3.21 -28.72
C PRO A 76 12.21 -2.53 -29.99
N ALA A 77 12.79 -1.38 -30.29
CA ALA A 77 12.87 -0.89 -31.65
C ALA A 77 13.70 -1.86 -32.50
N ASP A 78 13.30 -1.98 -33.77
CA ASP A 78 14.04 -2.55 -34.90
C ASP A 78 14.36 -4.05 -34.89
N ASP A 79 13.40 -4.85 -35.38
CA ASP A 79 13.70 -5.89 -36.36
C ASP A 79 13.19 -5.42 -37.74
N ALA A 80 14.04 -4.69 -38.46
CA ALA A 80 13.90 -4.44 -39.89
C ALA A 80 15.15 -4.98 -40.61
N PRO A 81 15.07 -6.12 -41.32
CA PRO A 81 16.14 -6.55 -42.21
C PRO A 81 16.13 -5.71 -43.49
N GLN A 82 17.33 -5.31 -43.91
CA GLN A 82 17.67 -4.58 -45.14
C GLN A 82 17.29 -5.34 -46.41
#